data_AF-R4XD36-F1
#
_entry.id   AF-R4XD36-F1
#
_cell.length_a   1.000
_cell.length_b   1.000
_cell.length_c   1.000
_cell.angle_alpha   90.00
_cell.angle_beta   90.00
_cell.angle_gamma   90.00
#
_symmetry.space_group_name_H-M   'P 1'
#
loop_
_entity.id
_entity.type
_entity.pdbx_description
1 polymer ?
#
loop_
_entity_poly.entity_id
_entity_poly.type
_entity_poly.pdbx_seq_one_letter_code
_entity_poly.pdbx_strand_id
1 'polypeptide(L)'
;MHLLVGTGASHFHELNLNVENATIEKLSATESPAPGWLVSRDETVYAVAEVDDQPGQLSKFHKDGDNWKLSWRRETSSKGTCHCSLLKAGDKTFVLGANYTGHTVNVLDDNGVKVDTAAFDGSGPFEGRQESSHCHQIVPDLAGKYIYVNDLGGDTQCRYTLADTGKLQAAGTLKFKPAQGPRHCAFNPIHPELVYTICELSNEITIHDWSSETPRLVQSISLLPDASMEGEQHKEYPQPASAGEIQITRDGGLLYASTRYLPKYKSDTILWARLDSDGKMGKVTHHDTGLIAPWHFSLSKDEALVGAAFKDSNVVKIYKRDAKDGSLSDLCSVELESPSCVLFVE
;
A
#
# COMPACT_ATOMS: atom_id res chain seq x y z
N MET A 1 -15.49 -13.54 -10.10
CA MET A 1 -15.13 -12.35 -9.29
C MET A 1 -14.32 -11.44 -10.17
N HIS A 2 -14.38 -10.12 -9.95
CA HIS A 2 -13.60 -9.17 -10.75
C HIS A 2 -12.42 -8.63 -9.92
N LEU A 3 -11.29 -8.44 -10.58
CA LEU A 3 -10.15 -7.73 -10.02
C LEU A 3 -9.82 -6.53 -10.89
N LEU A 4 -9.45 -5.43 -10.25
CA LEU A 4 -8.91 -4.25 -10.90
C LEU A 4 -7.42 -4.19 -10.66
N VAL A 5 -6.66 -3.94 -11.73
CA VAL A 5 -5.20 -3.93 -11.65
C VAL A 5 -4.65 -2.65 -12.25
N GLY A 6 -3.93 -1.93 -11.40
CA GLY A 6 -3.09 -0.81 -11.75
C GLY A 6 -1.69 -1.30 -12.14
N THR A 7 -1.07 -0.66 -13.11
CA THR A 7 0.25 -1.02 -13.63
C THR A 7 1.19 0.18 -13.55
N GLY A 8 2.49 -0.09 -13.44
CA GLY A 8 3.54 0.89 -13.71
C GLY A 8 3.73 1.19 -15.20
N ALA A 9 2.92 0.58 -16.07
CA ALA A 9 2.94 0.77 -17.52
C ALA A 9 1.87 1.80 -17.94
N SER A 10 1.08 1.55 -18.98
CA SER A 10 0.14 2.53 -19.56
C SER A 10 -1.33 2.13 -19.48
N HIS A 11 -1.68 1.16 -18.61
CA HIS A 11 -3.03 0.60 -18.58
C HIS A 11 -3.57 0.31 -17.17
N PHE A 12 -4.87 0.56 -17.03
CA PHE A 12 -5.74 0.04 -15.98
C PHE A 12 -6.47 -1.20 -16.52
N HIS A 13 -6.42 -2.31 -15.80
CA HIS A 13 -6.98 -3.58 -16.26
C HIS A 13 -8.12 -4.06 -15.38
N GLU A 14 -9.08 -4.74 -16.00
CA GLU A 14 -10.05 -5.57 -15.33
C GLU A 14 -9.79 -7.03 -15.66
N LEU A 15 -9.77 -7.87 -14.63
CA LEU A 15 -9.57 -9.31 -14.72
C LEU A 15 -10.81 -10.05 -14.22
N ASN A 16 -11.16 -11.15 -14.88
CA ASN A 16 -12.18 -12.09 -14.41
C ASN A 16 -11.50 -13.30 -13.77
N LEU A 17 -11.81 -13.54 -12.50
CA LEU A 17 -11.40 -14.72 -11.76
C LEU A 17 -12.56 -15.71 -11.66
N ASN A 18 -12.33 -16.91 -12.20
CA ASN A 18 -13.18 -18.07 -12.00
C ASN A 18 -12.50 -19.03 -11.01
N VAL A 19 -13.00 -19.04 -9.77
CA VAL A 19 -12.42 -19.82 -8.67
C VAL A 19 -12.66 -21.32 -8.85
N GLU A 20 -13.80 -21.72 -9.41
CA GLU A 20 -14.14 -23.14 -9.61
C GLU A 20 -13.21 -23.80 -10.62
N ASN A 21 -12.89 -23.07 -11.71
CA ASN A 21 -12.01 -23.56 -12.77
C ASN A 21 -10.53 -23.22 -12.54
N ALA A 22 -10.21 -22.47 -11.47
CA ALA A 22 -8.87 -21.96 -11.20
C ALA A 22 -8.28 -21.22 -12.41
N THR A 23 -9.06 -20.31 -13.01
CA THR A 23 -8.63 -19.48 -14.14
C THR A 23 -8.79 -18.00 -13.85
N ILE A 24 -7.88 -17.20 -14.40
CA ILE A 24 -7.96 -15.75 -14.40
C ILE A 24 -7.62 -15.23 -15.79
N GLU A 25 -8.45 -14.32 -16.31
CA GLU A 25 -8.34 -13.80 -17.67
C GLU A 25 -8.50 -12.28 -17.70
N LYS A 26 -7.89 -11.64 -18.71
CA LYS A 26 -8.03 -10.20 -18.96
C LYS A 26 -9.38 -9.94 -19.62
N LEU A 27 -10.23 -9.13 -18.99
CA LEU A 27 -11.50 -8.69 -19.56
C LEU A 27 -11.35 -7.41 -20.38
N SER A 28 -10.76 -6.39 -19.77
CA SER A 28 -10.62 -5.08 -20.38
C SER A 28 -9.30 -4.40 -20.00
N ALA A 29 -8.91 -3.42 -20.82
CA ALA A 29 -7.76 -2.56 -20.59
C ALA A 29 -8.13 -1.14 -21.00
N THR A 30 -7.98 -0.19 -20.09
CA THR A 30 -8.19 1.24 -20.35
C THR A 30 -6.87 1.96 -20.25
N GLU A 31 -6.52 2.74 -21.27
CA GLU A 31 -5.28 3.51 -21.29
C GLU A 31 -5.27 4.56 -20.15
N SER A 32 -4.24 4.48 -19.32
CA SER A 32 -3.96 5.43 -18.24
C SER A 32 -2.47 5.43 -17.97
N PRO A 33 -1.81 6.59 -17.88
CA PRO A 33 -0.38 6.64 -17.57
C PRO A 33 -0.17 6.10 -16.16
N ALA A 34 0.63 5.04 -16.06
CA ALA A 34 1.13 4.41 -14.83
C ALA A 34 0.17 4.46 -13.64
N PRO A 35 -1.05 3.87 -13.68
CA PRO A 35 -1.98 3.85 -12.56
C PRO A 35 -1.42 2.95 -11.43
N GLY A 36 -0.41 3.46 -10.73
CA GLY A 36 0.46 2.70 -9.83
C GLY A 36 -0.23 2.26 -8.55
N TRP A 37 -1.27 3.00 -8.14
CA TRP A 37 -2.07 2.73 -6.95
C TRP A 37 -3.55 3.01 -7.21
N LEU A 38 -4.42 2.16 -6.66
CA LEU A 38 -5.86 2.23 -6.82
C LEU A 38 -6.54 2.33 -5.46
N VAL A 39 -7.64 3.08 -5.39
CA VAL A 39 -8.61 3.01 -4.30
C VAL A 39 -10.02 2.98 -4.89
N SER A 40 -10.85 2.08 -4.40
CA SER A 40 -12.24 1.94 -4.84
C SER A 40 -13.22 2.36 -3.76
N ARG A 41 -14.39 2.85 -4.21
CA ARG A 41 -15.58 3.02 -3.39
C ARG A 41 -16.80 2.86 -4.29
N ASP A 42 -17.63 1.88 -3.94
CA ASP A 42 -18.81 1.52 -4.72
C ASP A 42 -18.40 1.28 -6.20
N GLU A 43 -19.09 1.90 -7.14
CA GLU A 43 -18.81 1.80 -8.58
C GLU A 43 -17.80 2.85 -9.08
N THR A 44 -16.97 3.40 -8.19
CA THR A 44 -15.96 4.41 -8.53
C THR A 44 -14.57 3.94 -8.11
N VAL A 45 -13.59 4.15 -8.97
CA VAL A 45 -12.17 3.89 -8.68
C VAL A 45 -11.37 5.14 -8.95
N TYR A 46 -10.47 5.46 -8.04
CA TYR A 46 -9.46 6.49 -8.22
C TYR A 46 -8.12 5.80 -8.40
N ALA A 47 -7.36 6.21 -9.41
CA ALA A 47 -6.00 5.74 -9.65
C ALA A 47 -5.05 6.93 -9.64
N VAL A 48 -3.93 6.79 -8.94
CA VAL A 48 -2.85 7.78 -9.03
C VAL A 48 -1.70 7.26 -9.86
N ALA A 49 -1.04 8.20 -10.53
CA ALA A 49 0.15 7.93 -11.32
C ALA A 49 1.37 8.61 -10.74
N GLU A 50 2.36 7.78 -10.41
CA GLU A 50 3.71 8.20 -10.11
C GLU A 50 4.43 8.41 -11.45
N VAL A 51 4.51 9.68 -11.87
CA VAL A 51 5.28 10.07 -13.05
C VAL A 51 6.46 10.88 -12.56
N ASP A 52 7.66 10.34 -12.74
CA ASP A 52 8.90 10.98 -12.30
C ASP A 52 9.04 12.37 -12.92
N ASP A 53 9.41 13.34 -12.08
CA ASP A 53 9.65 14.73 -12.43
C ASP A 53 8.51 15.50 -13.12
N GLN A 54 7.34 14.90 -13.25
CA GLN A 54 6.11 15.54 -13.76
C GLN A 54 5.06 15.65 -12.65
N PRO A 55 4.07 16.54 -12.81
CA PRO A 55 2.88 16.50 -11.97
C PRO A 55 2.25 15.10 -12.01
N GLY A 56 2.04 14.51 -10.83
CA GLY A 56 1.29 13.26 -10.68
C GLY A 56 -0.12 13.41 -11.24
N GLN A 57 -0.72 12.30 -11.61
CA GLN A 57 -2.07 12.27 -12.17
C GLN A 57 -3.03 11.58 -11.20
N LEU A 58 -4.27 12.05 -11.16
CA LEU A 58 -5.41 11.38 -10.56
C LEU A 58 -6.42 11.11 -11.67
N SER A 59 -6.69 9.83 -11.92
CA SER A 59 -7.73 9.36 -12.83
C SER A 59 -8.91 8.86 -12.01
N LYS A 60 -10.13 9.25 -12.41
CA LYS A 60 -11.38 8.66 -11.89
C LYS A 60 -11.97 7.75 -12.94
N PHE A 61 -12.25 6.53 -12.56
CA PHE A 61 -12.97 5.53 -13.34
C PHE A 61 -14.33 5.27 -12.71
N HIS A 62 -15.31 4.95 -13.55
CA HIS A 62 -16.64 4.54 -13.11
C HIS A 62 -17.04 3.27 -13.85
N LYS A 63 -17.82 2.43 -13.17
CA LYS A 63 -18.41 1.24 -13.77
C LYS A 63 -19.59 1.66 -14.67
N ASP A 64 -19.51 1.33 -15.95
CA ASP A 64 -20.57 1.55 -16.94
C ASP A 64 -20.98 0.20 -17.53
N GLY A 65 -22.05 -0.39 -16.98
CA GLY A 65 -22.44 -1.77 -17.23
C GLY A 65 -21.39 -2.75 -16.69
N ASP A 66 -20.89 -3.61 -17.57
CA ASP A 66 -19.86 -4.61 -17.23
C ASP A 66 -18.42 -4.09 -17.39
N ASN A 67 -18.21 -2.83 -17.77
CA ASN A 67 -16.89 -2.28 -18.06
C ASN A 67 -16.56 -1.07 -17.19
N TRP A 68 -15.28 -0.90 -16.86
CA TRP A 68 -14.78 0.31 -16.22
C TRP A 68 -14.31 1.33 -17.26
N LYS A 69 -14.79 2.57 -17.15
CA LYS A 69 -14.45 3.66 -18.07
C LYS A 69 -13.82 4.83 -17.35
N LEU A 70 -12.83 5.43 -18.00
CA LEU A 70 -12.22 6.69 -17.54
C LEU A 70 -13.28 7.80 -17.60
N SER A 71 -13.64 8.35 -16.44
CA SER A 71 -14.55 9.49 -16.32
C SER A 71 -13.81 10.80 -16.56
N TRP A 72 -12.67 10.98 -15.89
CA TRP A 72 -11.80 12.14 -16.08
C TRP A 72 -10.39 11.84 -15.54
N ARG A 73 -9.44 12.69 -15.93
CA ARG A 73 -8.06 12.71 -15.44
C ARG A 73 -7.64 14.14 -15.14
N ARG A 74 -6.92 14.34 -14.03
CA ARG A 74 -6.41 15.64 -13.61
C ARG A 74 -5.03 15.53 -12.97
N GLU A 75 -4.25 16.60 -13.07
CA GLU A 75 -3.01 16.71 -12.31
C GLU A 75 -3.30 16.89 -10.81
N THR A 76 -2.53 16.22 -9.98
CA THR A 76 -2.60 16.37 -8.51
C THR A 76 -1.92 17.66 -8.04
N SER A 77 -1.31 18.42 -8.95
CA SER A 77 -0.56 19.65 -8.66
C SER A 77 0.57 19.43 -7.64
N SER A 78 1.21 18.25 -7.69
CA SER A 78 2.44 17.86 -7.00
C SER A 78 3.12 16.73 -7.78
N LYS A 79 4.41 16.46 -7.54
CA LYS A 79 5.19 15.44 -8.27
C LYS A 79 5.09 14.06 -7.62
N GLY A 80 5.10 13.00 -8.43
CA GLY A 80 5.24 11.62 -7.97
C GLY A 80 4.13 11.15 -7.01
N THR A 81 2.86 11.36 -7.35
CA THR A 81 1.74 10.87 -6.52
C THR A 81 1.70 9.34 -6.55
N CYS A 82 2.18 8.69 -5.49
CA CYS A 82 2.39 7.24 -5.44
C CYS A 82 1.29 6.48 -4.69
N HIS A 83 0.50 7.16 -3.85
CA HIS A 83 -0.57 6.55 -3.06
C HIS A 83 -1.78 7.48 -2.96
N CYS A 84 -2.98 6.90 -2.93
CA CYS A 84 -4.19 7.63 -2.56
C CYS A 84 -5.14 6.81 -1.69
N SER A 85 -5.94 7.52 -0.90
CA SER A 85 -7.03 6.96 -0.10
C SER A 85 -8.27 7.87 -0.14
N LEU A 86 -9.38 7.38 0.40
CA LEU A 86 -10.64 8.11 0.45
C LEU A 86 -11.04 8.37 1.89
N LEU A 87 -11.51 9.58 2.19
CA LEU A 87 -12.12 9.90 3.47
C LEU A 87 -13.37 10.75 3.27
N LYS A 88 -14.44 10.43 4.00
CA LYS A 88 -15.63 11.26 4.09
C LYS A 88 -15.49 12.22 5.26
N ALA A 89 -15.71 13.51 5.03
CA ALA A 89 -15.84 14.53 6.08
C ALA A 89 -17.09 15.38 5.79
N GLY A 90 -18.01 15.43 6.76
CA GLY A 90 -19.36 15.94 6.55
C GLY A 90 -20.11 15.16 5.46
N ASP A 91 -20.66 15.87 4.48
CA ASP A 91 -21.35 15.32 3.31
C ASP A 91 -20.41 15.05 2.12
N LYS A 92 -19.14 15.46 2.21
CA LYS A 92 -18.17 15.39 1.11
C LYS A 92 -17.26 14.17 1.21
N THR A 93 -16.86 13.67 0.05
CA THR A 93 -15.80 12.67 -0.08
C THR A 93 -14.55 13.36 -0.61
N PHE A 94 -13.42 13.15 0.05
CA PHE A 94 -12.12 13.65 -0.35
C PHE A 94 -11.23 12.50 -0.80
N VAL A 95 -10.39 12.79 -1.80
CA VAL A 95 -9.27 11.94 -2.20
C VAL A 95 -8.02 12.50 -1.53
N LEU A 96 -7.35 11.69 -0.73
CA LEU A 96 -6.10 12.02 -0.06
C LEU A 96 -4.96 11.45 -0.91
N GLY A 97 -4.00 12.28 -1.34
CA GLY A 97 -2.88 11.85 -2.18
C GLY A 97 -1.53 12.08 -1.51
N ALA A 98 -0.65 11.08 -1.49
CA ALA A 98 0.73 11.20 -1.04
C ALA A 98 1.67 11.34 -2.24
N ASN A 99 2.59 12.30 -2.17
CA ASN A 99 3.47 12.68 -3.26
C ASN A 99 4.93 12.40 -2.88
N TYR A 100 5.49 11.34 -3.46
CA TYR A 100 6.81 10.80 -3.12
C TYR A 100 7.94 11.79 -3.46
N THR A 101 8.02 12.25 -4.71
CA THR A 101 9.04 13.22 -5.15
C THR A 101 8.61 14.67 -4.97
N GLY A 102 7.33 14.91 -4.63
CA GLY A 102 6.77 16.22 -4.35
C GLY A 102 6.81 16.64 -2.89
N HIS A 103 7.29 15.78 -1.98
CA HIS A 103 7.48 16.04 -0.54
C HIS A 103 6.22 16.58 0.17
N THR A 104 5.05 16.15 -0.30
CA THR A 104 3.75 16.72 0.12
C THR A 104 2.70 15.65 0.22
N VAL A 105 1.63 15.96 0.95
CA VAL A 105 0.33 15.32 0.78
C VAL A 105 -0.70 16.35 0.32
N ASN A 106 -1.68 15.92 -0.46
CA ASN A 106 -2.76 16.76 -0.95
C ASN A 106 -4.11 16.21 -0.49
N VAL A 107 -5.04 17.11 -0.20
CA VAL A 107 -6.46 16.81 -0.12
C VAL A 107 -7.11 17.33 -1.38
N LEU A 108 -7.81 16.46 -2.10
CA LEU A 108 -8.56 16.78 -3.31
C LEU A 108 -10.04 16.50 -3.08
N ASP A 109 -10.91 17.28 -3.70
CA ASP A 109 -12.34 16.96 -3.73
C ASP A 109 -12.63 15.77 -4.68
N ASP A 110 -13.90 15.36 -4.75
CA ASP A 110 -14.36 14.24 -5.57
C ASP A 110 -14.25 14.47 -7.09
N ASN A 111 -13.92 15.69 -7.50
CA ASN A 111 -13.63 16.14 -8.86
C ASN A 111 -12.13 16.32 -9.11
N GLY A 112 -11.27 15.98 -8.15
CA GLY A 112 -9.82 16.08 -8.27
C GLY A 112 -9.27 17.51 -8.16
N VAL A 113 -10.01 18.44 -7.57
CA VAL A 113 -9.53 19.80 -7.30
C VAL A 113 -8.83 19.83 -5.94
N LYS A 114 -7.58 20.32 -5.90
CA LYS A 114 -6.82 20.43 -4.65
C LYS A 114 -7.44 21.49 -3.73
N VAL A 115 -7.81 21.07 -2.52
CA VAL A 115 -8.41 21.93 -1.49
C VAL A 115 -7.44 22.25 -0.35
N ASP A 116 -6.48 21.37 -0.09
CA ASP A 116 -5.43 21.60 0.90
C ASP A 116 -4.14 20.84 0.55
N THR A 117 -3.04 21.24 1.16
CA THR A 117 -1.73 20.58 1.02
C THR A 117 -0.91 20.74 2.29
N ALA A 118 -0.17 19.70 2.66
CA ALA A 118 0.85 19.78 3.70
C ALA A 118 2.20 19.37 3.10
N ALA A 119 3.22 20.19 3.36
CA ALA A 119 4.59 19.98 2.90
C ALA A 119 5.47 19.41 4.02
N PHE A 120 6.47 18.64 3.62
CA PHE A 120 7.40 17.94 4.48
C PHE A 120 8.83 18.27 4.03
N ASP A 121 9.74 18.44 4.99
CA ASP A 121 11.12 18.88 4.78
C ASP A 121 12.14 18.02 5.57
N GLY A 122 11.76 16.79 5.91
CA GLY A 122 12.58 15.82 6.60
C GLY A 122 13.66 15.20 5.72
N SER A 123 14.58 14.48 6.37
CA SER A 123 15.60 13.64 5.74
C SER A 123 16.09 12.58 6.72
N GLY A 124 16.83 11.60 6.20
CA GLY A 124 17.37 10.45 6.94
C GLY A 124 18.71 10.00 6.36
N PRO A 125 19.38 9.04 7.01
CA PRO A 125 20.76 8.68 6.69
C PRO A 125 20.92 7.67 5.54
N PHE A 126 19.84 7.07 5.03
CA PHE A 126 19.94 6.06 3.97
C PHE A 126 20.18 6.70 2.59
N GLU A 127 21.42 6.58 2.11
CA GLU A 127 21.87 7.14 0.83
C GLU A 127 21.03 6.62 -0.36
N GLY A 128 20.67 7.54 -1.25
CA GLY A 128 19.84 7.35 -2.43
C GLY A 128 18.34 7.27 -2.14
N ARG A 129 17.91 7.28 -0.87
CA ARG A 129 16.51 7.06 -0.47
C ARG A 129 15.96 8.08 0.54
N GLN A 130 16.80 8.87 1.21
CA GLN A 130 16.40 9.71 2.34
C GLN A 130 17.04 11.12 2.33
N GLU A 131 17.51 11.60 1.18
CA GLU A 131 18.04 12.96 1.01
C GLU A 131 16.99 14.05 1.24
N SER A 132 15.71 13.69 1.16
CA SER A 132 14.55 14.56 1.34
C SER A 132 13.34 13.75 1.77
N SER A 133 12.26 14.40 2.20
CA SER A 133 11.00 13.74 2.52
C SER A 133 10.44 12.96 1.33
N HIS A 134 9.90 11.78 1.58
CA HIS A 134 9.21 10.97 0.59
C HIS A 134 7.91 10.45 1.18
N CYS A 135 6.86 11.27 1.10
CA CYS A 135 5.51 10.89 1.55
C CYS A 135 5.01 9.70 0.72
N HIS A 136 5.00 8.51 1.33
CA HIS A 136 4.68 7.27 0.63
C HIS A 136 3.24 6.82 0.86
N GLN A 137 2.63 7.20 1.99
CA GLN A 137 1.24 6.88 2.28
C GLN A 137 0.53 8.04 2.95
N ILE A 138 -0.75 8.21 2.61
CA ILE A 138 -1.73 8.98 3.38
C ILE A 138 -2.99 8.12 3.52
N VAL A 139 -3.35 7.72 4.72
CA VAL A 139 -4.43 6.76 4.95
C VAL A 139 -5.22 7.10 6.22
N PRO A 140 -6.57 7.12 6.18
CA PRO A 140 -7.37 7.25 7.38
C PRO A 140 -7.34 5.96 8.22
N ASP A 141 -7.50 6.10 9.54
CA ASP A 141 -7.83 4.96 10.39
C ASP A 141 -9.20 4.37 10.05
N LEU A 142 -9.51 3.19 10.61
CA LEU A 142 -10.77 2.48 10.36
C LEU A 142 -12.02 3.30 10.78
N ALA A 143 -11.86 4.23 11.72
CA ALA A 143 -12.92 5.10 12.20
C ALA A 143 -13.07 6.39 11.36
N GLY A 144 -12.13 6.67 10.46
CA GLY A 144 -12.03 7.94 9.74
C GLY A 144 -11.75 9.15 10.64
N LYS A 145 -11.27 8.92 11.87
CA LYS A 145 -11.04 9.98 12.85
C LYS A 145 -9.68 10.64 12.63
N TYR A 146 -8.65 9.83 12.44
CA TYR A 146 -7.30 10.29 12.18
C TYR A 146 -6.81 9.85 10.79
N ILE A 147 -5.93 10.65 10.22
CA ILE A 147 -5.19 10.35 8.99
C ILE A 147 -3.72 10.19 9.36
N TYR A 148 -3.09 9.15 8.86
CA TYR A 148 -1.66 8.88 9.03
C TYR A 148 -0.92 9.11 7.73
N VAL A 149 0.18 9.87 7.80
CA VAL A 149 1.09 10.14 6.70
C VAL A 149 2.43 9.51 7.02
N ASN A 150 2.89 8.60 6.16
CA ASN A 150 4.21 7.99 6.27
C ASN A 150 5.19 8.73 5.37
N ASP A 151 6.21 9.32 5.95
CA ASP A 151 7.32 9.94 5.26
C ASP A 151 8.54 9.02 5.34
N LEU A 152 8.76 8.26 4.27
CA LEU A 152 9.88 7.32 4.12
C LEU A 152 11.22 8.06 4.22
N GLY A 153 11.30 9.21 3.56
CA GLY A 153 12.52 10.01 3.48
C GLY A 153 12.92 10.65 4.80
N GLY A 154 11.93 11.14 5.55
CA GLY A 154 12.14 11.82 6.83
C GLY A 154 12.18 10.93 8.07
N ASP A 155 11.97 9.61 7.94
CA ASP A 155 11.79 8.70 9.07
C ASP A 155 10.68 9.20 10.03
N THR A 156 9.55 9.66 9.49
CA THR A 156 8.44 10.16 10.31
C THR A 156 7.08 9.60 9.91
N GLN A 157 6.18 9.48 10.91
CA GLN A 157 4.76 9.30 10.69
C GLN A 157 4.00 10.45 11.35
N CYS A 158 3.25 11.21 10.57
CA CYS A 158 2.44 12.31 11.04
C CYS A 158 0.98 11.91 11.12
N ARG A 159 0.29 12.35 12.18
CA ARG A 159 -1.15 12.16 12.39
C ARG A 159 -1.87 13.48 12.18
N TYR A 160 -2.95 13.46 11.43
CA TYR A 160 -3.82 14.60 11.16
C TYR A 160 -5.28 14.27 11.48
N THR A 161 -6.11 15.30 11.61
CA THR A 161 -7.56 15.23 11.44
C THR A 161 -7.96 16.00 10.18
N LEU A 162 -9.14 15.71 9.63
CA LEU A 162 -9.68 16.40 8.47
C LEU A 162 -10.93 17.19 8.87
N ALA A 163 -10.90 18.51 8.68
CA ALA A 163 -12.10 19.32 8.82
C ALA A 163 -13.07 19.11 7.63
N ASP A 164 -14.36 19.41 7.80
CA ASP A 164 -15.37 19.32 6.73
C ASP A 164 -15.03 20.19 5.49
N THR A 165 -14.17 21.20 5.66
CA THR A 165 -13.64 22.01 4.55
C THR A 165 -12.56 21.31 3.73
N GLY A 166 -12.12 20.12 4.13
CA GLY A 166 -10.97 19.41 3.56
C GLY A 166 -9.61 19.88 4.12
N LYS A 167 -9.60 20.68 5.18
CA LYS A 167 -8.35 21.21 5.76
C LYS A 167 -7.74 20.20 6.72
N LEU A 168 -6.45 19.87 6.52
CA LEU A 168 -5.65 19.04 7.41
C LEU A 168 -5.27 19.82 8.67
N GLN A 169 -5.39 19.15 9.82
CA GLN A 169 -5.01 19.71 11.11
C GLN A 169 -4.06 18.73 11.80
N ALA A 170 -2.85 19.18 12.14
CA ALA A 170 -1.85 18.32 12.78
C ALA A 170 -2.33 17.86 14.16
N ALA A 171 -2.14 16.57 14.46
CA ALA A 171 -2.64 15.90 15.67
C ALA A 171 -1.58 14.98 16.33
N GLY A 172 -0.36 14.94 15.80
CA GLY A 172 0.76 14.22 16.39
C GLY A 172 1.82 13.85 15.37
N THR A 173 3.01 13.54 15.85
CA THR A 173 4.13 13.08 15.01
C THR A 173 4.93 12.04 15.78
N LEU A 174 5.30 10.98 15.08
CA LEU A 174 6.23 9.95 15.52
C LEU A 174 7.50 10.04 14.67
N LYS A 175 8.65 10.02 15.34
CA LYS A 175 9.95 9.82 14.68
C LYS A 175 10.37 8.37 14.81
N PHE A 176 10.73 7.77 13.68
CA PHE A 176 11.27 6.43 13.59
C PHE A 176 12.76 6.45 13.95
N LYS A 177 13.33 5.28 14.18
CA LYS A 177 14.78 5.15 14.23
C LYS A 177 15.36 5.52 12.85
N PRO A 178 16.57 6.09 12.79
CA PRO A 178 17.18 6.45 11.53
C PRO A 178 17.30 5.24 10.57
N ALA A 179 17.06 5.47 9.29
CA ALA A 179 17.05 4.47 8.21
C ALA A 179 15.93 3.41 8.29
N GLN A 180 14.85 3.66 9.03
CA GLN A 180 13.72 2.73 9.02
C GLN A 180 12.90 2.86 7.74
N GLY A 181 12.58 4.08 7.32
CA GLY A 181 11.81 4.40 6.13
C GLY A 181 10.37 3.89 6.19
N PRO A 182 9.48 4.49 7.02
CA PRO A 182 8.07 4.07 7.09
C PRO A 182 7.39 4.20 5.73
N ARG A 183 6.81 3.10 5.24
CA ARG A 183 6.22 3.01 3.90
C ARG A 183 4.70 3.00 3.96
N HIS A 184 4.11 1.86 4.32
CA HIS A 184 2.67 1.70 4.51
C HIS A 184 2.36 1.39 5.98
N CYS A 185 1.11 1.60 6.39
CA CYS A 185 0.62 1.18 7.68
C CYS A 185 -0.78 0.56 7.57
N ALA A 186 -1.08 -0.31 8.52
CA ALA A 186 -2.36 -0.98 8.68
C ALA A 186 -2.86 -0.82 10.13
N PHE A 187 -4.16 -0.99 10.30
CA PHE A 187 -4.87 -0.79 11.56
C PHE A 187 -5.54 -2.08 11.99
N ASN A 188 -5.44 -2.41 13.28
CA ASN A 188 -6.14 -3.57 13.83
C ASN A 188 -7.57 -3.16 14.26
N PRO A 189 -8.62 -3.85 13.78
CA PRO A 189 -10.00 -3.54 14.15
C PRO A 189 -10.31 -3.78 15.64
N ILE A 190 -9.53 -4.60 16.33
CA ILE A 190 -9.66 -4.92 17.76
C ILE A 190 -8.86 -3.94 18.63
N HIS A 191 -7.74 -3.42 18.10
CA HIS A 191 -6.81 -2.52 18.80
C HIS A 191 -6.63 -1.22 18.01
N PRO A 192 -7.63 -0.31 18.01
CA PRO A 192 -7.64 0.90 17.18
C PRO A 192 -6.54 1.92 17.54
N GLU A 193 -5.94 1.80 18.72
CA GLU A 193 -4.78 2.60 19.15
C GLU A 193 -3.46 2.11 18.57
N LEU A 194 -3.39 0.87 18.08
CA LEU A 194 -2.17 0.29 17.53
C LEU A 194 -2.08 0.52 16.03
N VAL A 195 -0.96 1.12 15.61
CA VAL A 195 -0.62 1.34 14.20
C VAL A 195 0.57 0.45 13.86
N TYR A 196 0.39 -0.39 12.85
CA TYR A 196 1.39 -1.34 12.35
C TYR A 196 1.99 -0.73 11.10
N THR A 197 3.24 -0.30 11.17
CA THR A 197 3.91 0.37 10.07
C THR A 197 5.00 -0.52 9.51
N ILE A 198 4.90 -0.83 8.22
CA ILE A 198 5.95 -1.52 7.47
C ILE A 198 7.01 -0.51 7.06
N CYS A 199 8.26 -0.79 7.41
CA CYS A 199 9.42 0.07 7.21
C CYS A 199 10.24 -0.52 6.05
N GLU A 200 10.25 0.18 4.91
CA GLU A 200 10.79 -0.31 3.64
C GLU A 200 12.28 -0.61 3.72
N LEU A 201 13.04 0.34 4.27
CA LEU A 201 14.50 0.33 4.19
C LEU A 201 15.13 -0.63 5.21
N SER A 202 14.51 -0.74 6.38
CA SER A 202 14.93 -1.63 7.48
C SER A 202 14.35 -3.04 7.40
N ASN A 203 13.41 -3.29 6.48
CA ASN A 203 12.72 -4.58 6.34
C ASN A 203 12.09 -5.06 7.65
N GLU A 204 11.39 -4.18 8.35
CA GLU A 204 10.71 -4.51 9.61
C GLU A 204 9.28 -3.99 9.66
N ILE A 205 8.48 -4.56 10.55
CA ILE A 205 7.24 -3.94 11.00
C ILE A 205 7.47 -3.40 12.40
N THR A 206 7.07 -2.15 12.60
CA THR A 206 6.99 -1.52 13.92
C THR A 206 5.53 -1.37 14.32
N ILE A 207 5.23 -1.62 15.59
CA ILE A 207 3.91 -1.44 16.17
C ILE A 207 4.02 -0.29 17.18
N HIS A 208 3.23 0.76 16.98
CA HIS A 208 3.18 1.91 17.87
C HIS A 208 1.80 2.11 18.46
N ASP A 209 1.75 2.39 19.76
CA ASP A 209 0.55 2.78 20.49
C ASP A 209 0.37 4.30 20.41
N TRP A 210 -0.71 4.73 19.76
CA TRP A 210 -1.08 6.11 19.49
C TRP A 210 -2.15 6.66 20.45
N SER A 211 -2.37 6.01 21.61
CA SER A 211 -3.31 6.44 22.65
C SER A 211 -3.01 7.81 23.27
N SER A 212 -1.80 8.34 23.09
CA SER A 212 -1.38 9.65 23.58
C SER A 212 -0.81 10.55 22.46
N GLU A 213 -0.43 11.77 22.80
CA GLU A 213 0.26 12.69 21.88
C GLU A 213 1.66 12.21 21.51
N THR A 214 2.30 11.41 22.38
CA THR A 214 3.62 10.81 22.14
C THR A 214 3.45 9.31 21.94
N PRO A 215 3.50 8.81 20.69
CA PRO A 215 3.29 7.39 20.43
C PRO A 215 4.42 6.56 21.01
N ARG A 216 4.09 5.39 21.56
CA ARG A 216 5.07 4.49 22.19
C ARG A 216 5.31 3.28 21.31
N LEU A 217 6.58 2.95 21.05
CA LEU A 217 6.95 1.68 20.42
C LEU A 217 6.50 0.50 21.31
N VAL A 218 5.70 -0.39 20.74
CA VAL A 218 5.24 -1.63 21.37
C VAL A 218 6.12 -2.80 20.93
N GLN A 219 6.44 -2.88 19.63
CA GLN A 219 7.19 -3.99 19.05
C GLN A 219 7.90 -3.57 17.76
N SER A 220 9.04 -4.22 17.46
CA SER A 220 9.78 -4.13 16.20
C SER A 220 10.10 -5.56 15.77
N ILE A 221 9.74 -5.97 14.56
CA ILE A 221 9.93 -7.34 14.06
C ILE A 221 10.54 -7.30 12.66
N SER A 222 11.68 -7.96 12.49
CA SER A 222 12.29 -8.15 11.17
C SER A 222 11.41 -9.04 10.29
N LEU A 223 11.32 -8.67 9.02
CA LEU A 223 10.63 -9.41 7.96
C LEU A 223 11.57 -10.31 7.17
N LEU A 224 12.88 -10.21 7.38
CA LEU A 224 13.85 -11.04 6.68
C LEU A 224 13.74 -12.51 7.13
N PRO A 225 13.78 -13.49 6.21
CA PRO A 225 13.77 -14.92 6.57
C PRO A 225 14.97 -15.36 7.41
N ASP A 226 16.10 -14.68 7.24
CA ASP A 226 17.36 -14.93 7.94
C ASP A 226 17.99 -13.59 8.35
N ALA A 227 18.38 -13.47 9.62
CA ALA A 227 19.06 -12.29 10.15
C ALA A 227 20.41 -12.03 9.45
N SER A 228 21.04 -13.06 8.87
CA SER A 228 22.27 -12.92 8.11
C SER A 228 22.12 -12.14 6.80
N MET A 229 20.90 -11.75 6.41
CA MET A 229 20.60 -11.02 5.17
C MET A 229 20.54 -9.51 5.35
N GLU A 230 20.68 -9.01 6.58
CA GLU A 230 20.64 -7.58 6.87
C GLU A 230 21.76 -6.82 6.11
N GLY A 231 21.38 -5.77 5.38
CA GLY A 231 22.33 -4.95 4.61
C GLY A 231 22.89 -5.61 3.35
N GLU A 232 22.48 -6.84 3.01
CA GLU A 232 22.89 -7.49 1.75
C GLU A 232 21.98 -7.08 0.57
N GLN A 233 22.57 -6.96 -0.62
CA GLN A 233 21.85 -6.76 -1.88
C GLN A 233 22.13 -7.93 -2.84
N HIS A 234 21.07 -8.47 -3.46
CA HIS A 234 21.25 -9.47 -4.52
C HIS A 234 21.94 -8.81 -5.72
N LYS A 235 22.97 -9.45 -6.29
CA LYS A 235 23.74 -8.89 -7.41
C LYS A 235 22.93 -8.65 -8.68
N GLU A 236 21.83 -9.39 -8.84
CA GLU A 236 20.95 -9.30 -10.01
C GLU A 236 19.76 -8.35 -9.78
N TYR A 237 19.57 -7.83 -8.57
CA TYR A 237 18.46 -6.92 -8.28
C TYR A 237 18.90 -5.46 -8.28
N PRO A 238 18.03 -4.56 -8.78
CA PRO A 238 18.38 -3.15 -8.95
C PRO A 238 18.55 -2.41 -7.61
N GLN A 239 18.03 -2.98 -6.52
CA GLN A 239 18.03 -2.37 -5.19
C GLN A 239 18.15 -3.43 -4.08
N PRO A 240 18.50 -3.01 -2.84
CA PRO A 240 18.48 -3.89 -1.67
C PRO A 240 17.08 -4.46 -1.36
N ALA A 241 17.05 -5.45 -0.46
CA ALA A 241 15.79 -5.94 0.08
C ALA A 241 14.95 -4.78 0.61
N SER A 242 13.66 -4.78 0.25
CA SER A 242 12.75 -3.69 0.61
C SER A 242 11.36 -4.21 0.93
N ALA A 243 10.87 -3.90 2.12
CA ALA A 243 9.52 -4.26 2.51
C ALA A 243 8.47 -3.48 1.69
N GLY A 244 7.32 -4.10 1.44
CA GLY A 244 6.32 -3.61 0.50
C GLY A 244 4.98 -3.32 1.17
N GLU A 245 4.02 -4.19 0.96
CA GLU A 245 2.61 -4.02 1.36
C GLU A 245 2.34 -4.63 2.75
N ILE A 246 1.32 -4.13 3.45
CA ILE A 246 0.89 -4.62 4.76
C ILE A 246 -0.63 -4.57 4.89
N GLN A 247 -1.26 -5.69 5.28
CA GLN A 247 -2.71 -5.74 5.57
C GLN A 247 -3.00 -6.59 6.80
N ILE A 248 -4.06 -6.22 7.53
CA ILE A 248 -4.56 -6.97 8.68
C ILE A 248 -5.96 -7.48 8.32
N THR A 249 -6.25 -8.73 8.67
CA THR A 249 -7.56 -9.33 8.45
C THR A 249 -8.66 -8.64 9.26
N ARG A 250 -9.90 -8.70 8.79
CA ARG A 250 -11.05 -8.04 9.41
C ARG A 250 -11.37 -8.56 10.82
N ASP A 251 -10.97 -9.78 11.14
CA ASP A 251 -11.07 -10.33 12.49
C ASP A 251 -9.93 -9.85 13.42
N GLY A 252 -8.94 -9.13 12.88
CA GLY A 252 -7.78 -8.62 13.61
C GLY A 252 -6.76 -9.69 14.03
N GLY A 253 -6.91 -10.93 13.54
CA GLY A 253 -6.14 -12.08 14.02
C GLY A 253 -4.87 -12.39 13.21
N LEU A 254 -4.77 -11.90 11.97
CA LEU A 254 -3.64 -12.14 11.08
C LEU A 254 -3.17 -10.85 10.42
N LEU A 255 -1.85 -10.71 10.33
CA LEU A 255 -1.18 -9.67 9.56
C LEU A 255 -0.42 -10.31 8.41
N TYR A 256 -0.56 -9.76 7.22
CA TYR A 256 0.21 -10.11 6.03
C TYR A 256 1.12 -8.97 5.64
N ALA A 257 2.29 -9.30 5.10
CA ALA A 257 3.18 -8.31 4.50
C ALA A 257 3.95 -8.89 3.29
N SER A 258 4.53 -8.02 2.47
CA SER A 258 5.43 -8.43 1.39
C SER A 258 6.85 -7.89 1.58
N THR A 259 7.82 -8.64 1.07
CA THR A 259 9.23 -8.21 0.95
C THR A 259 9.65 -8.35 -0.50
N ARG A 260 10.49 -7.45 -0.99
CA ARG A 260 10.98 -7.43 -2.37
C ARG A 260 12.50 -7.53 -2.40
N TYR A 261 13.05 -8.10 -3.47
CA TYR A 261 14.48 -8.16 -3.78
C TYR A 261 15.35 -8.82 -2.71
N LEU A 262 14.91 -9.96 -2.17
CA LEU A 262 15.66 -10.65 -1.12
C LEU A 262 17.04 -11.17 -1.60
N PRO A 263 18.15 -10.88 -0.89
CA PRO A 263 19.53 -11.10 -1.35
C PRO A 263 19.99 -12.54 -1.56
N LYS A 264 19.31 -13.53 -0.95
CA LYS A 264 19.72 -14.95 -0.98
C LYS A 264 18.74 -15.86 -1.71
N TYR A 265 17.62 -15.31 -2.17
CA TYR A 265 16.55 -16.07 -2.80
C TYR A 265 16.35 -15.60 -4.23
N LYS A 266 15.92 -16.52 -5.11
CA LYS A 266 15.57 -16.20 -6.50
C LYS A 266 14.16 -15.61 -6.64
N SER A 267 13.43 -15.60 -5.54
CA SER A 267 12.04 -15.20 -5.40
C SER A 267 11.84 -14.49 -4.07
N ASP A 268 10.78 -13.71 -4.02
CA ASP A 268 10.38 -12.89 -2.90
C ASP A 268 9.24 -13.52 -2.13
N THR A 269 8.94 -12.97 -0.96
CA THR A 269 7.97 -13.55 -0.03
C THR A 269 6.75 -12.67 0.19
N ILE A 270 5.60 -13.34 0.32
CA ILE A 270 4.48 -12.84 1.13
C ILE A 270 4.57 -13.60 2.44
N LEU A 271 4.49 -12.88 3.55
CA LEU A 271 4.62 -13.44 4.90
C LEU A 271 3.37 -13.13 5.72
N TRP A 272 3.19 -13.89 6.80
CA TRP A 272 2.15 -13.60 7.78
C TRP A 272 2.58 -13.92 9.20
N ALA A 273 1.90 -13.29 10.15
CA ALA A 273 1.99 -13.60 11.57
C ALA A 273 0.60 -13.50 12.20
N ARG A 274 0.37 -14.32 13.23
CA ARG A 274 -0.79 -14.12 14.10
C ARG A 274 -0.58 -12.93 15.01
N LEU A 275 -1.66 -12.20 15.27
CA LEU A 275 -1.72 -11.19 16.32
C LEU A 275 -2.27 -11.84 17.60
N ASP A 276 -1.62 -11.60 18.72
CA ASP A 276 -2.12 -12.05 20.03
C ASP A 276 -3.22 -11.12 20.57
N SER A 277 -3.74 -11.43 21.76
CA SER A 277 -4.81 -10.66 22.40
C SER A 277 -4.42 -9.24 22.80
N ASP A 278 -3.12 -8.92 22.80
CA ASP A 278 -2.59 -7.57 23.06
C ASP A 278 -2.22 -6.86 21.73
N GLY A 279 -2.54 -7.47 20.58
CA GLY A 279 -2.21 -6.96 19.26
C GLY A 279 -0.74 -7.12 18.86
N LYS A 280 0.08 -7.87 19.59
CA LYS A 280 1.49 -8.11 19.22
C LYS A 280 1.60 -9.20 18.17
N MET A 281 2.59 -9.09 17.28
CA MET A 281 2.86 -10.13 16.30
C MET A 281 3.61 -11.31 16.92
N GLY A 282 3.13 -12.50 16.63
CA GLY A 282 3.82 -13.76 16.89
C GLY A 282 4.90 -14.08 15.85
N LYS A 283 5.21 -15.36 15.70
CA LYS A 283 6.21 -15.83 14.74
C LYS A 283 5.80 -15.50 13.30
N VAL A 284 6.72 -14.91 12.56
CA VAL A 284 6.60 -14.68 11.11
C VAL A 284 6.78 -16.00 10.35
N THR A 285 5.87 -16.28 9.43
CA THR A 285 5.96 -17.38 8.47
C THR A 285 6.06 -16.81 7.07
N HIS A 286 7.02 -17.29 6.30
CA HIS A 286 7.28 -16.85 4.93
C HIS A 286 6.71 -17.83 3.93
N HIS A 287 5.99 -17.34 2.94
CA HIS A 287 5.62 -18.09 1.75
C HIS A 287 6.45 -17.58 0.57
N ASP A 288 7.25 -18.49 0.02
CA ASP A 288 7.96 -18.28 -1.24
C ASP A 288 6.93 -18.18 -2.37
N THR A 289 6.90 -17.04 -3.03
CA THR A 289 5.92 -16.75 -4.09
C THR A 289 6.29 -17.41 -5.42
N GLY A 290 7.56 -17.83 -5.57
CA GLY A 290 8.17 -18.26 -6.83
C GLY A 290 8.40 -17.11 -7.83
N LEU A 291 8.15 -15.86 -7.42
CA LEU A 291 8.20 -14.65 -8.25
C LEU A 291 8.92 -13.54 -7.48
N ILE A 292 9.26 -12.44 -8.16
CA ILE A 292 9.93 -11.28 -7.58
C ILE A 292 9.05 -10.02 -7.61
N ALA A 293 9.37 -9.09 -6.72
CA ALA A 293 8.72 -7.80 -6.56
C ALA A 293 7.20 -7.86 -6.33
N PRO A 294 6.68 -8.57 -5.30
CA PRO A 294 5.29 -8.46 -4.84
C PRO A 294 5.04 -7.04 -4.32
N TRP A 295 4.71 -6.13 -5.22
CA TRP A 295 4.65 -4.69 -4.98
C TRP A 295 3.43 -4.30 -4.14
N HIS A 296 2.33 -5.04 -4.34
CA HIS A 296 1.06 -4.88 -3.65
C HIS A 296 0.30 -6.22 -3.64
N PHE A 297 -0.51 -6.44 -2.61
CA PHE A 297 -1.52 -7.48 -2.59
C PHE A 297 -2.80 -6.97 -1.92
N SER A 298 -3.93 -7.63 -2.17
CA SER A 298 -5.18 -7.39 -1.45
C SER A 298 -5.89 -8.70 -1.13
N LEU A 299 -6.76 -8.67 -0.12
CA LEU A 299 -7.65 -9.77 0.22
C LEU A 299 -9.02 -9.61 -0.47
N SER A 300 -9.66 -10.73 -0.82
CA SER A 300 -11.07 -10.74 -1.25
C SER A 300 -11.99 -10.27 -0.12
N LYS A 301 -13.24 -9.95 -0.44
CA LYS A 301 -14.22 -9.43 0.54
C LYS A 301 -14.47 -10.38 1.70
N ASP A 302 -14.42 -11.68 1.44
CA ASP A 302 -14.55 -12.77 2.43
C ASP A 302 -13.19 -13.24 2.98
N GLU A 303 -12.09 -12.61 2.55
CA GLU A 303 -10.70 -12.93 2.90
C GLU A 303 -10.26 -14.36 2.58
N ALA A 304 -11.02 -15.10 1.75
CA ALA A 304 -10.66 -16.45 1.34
C ALA A 304 -9.54 -16.48 0.27
N LEU A 305 -9.31 -15.35 -0.40
CA LEU A 305 -8.33 -15.21 -1.47
C LEU A 305 -7.39 -14.04 -1.22
N VAL A 306 -6.16 -14.17 -1.73
CA VAL A 306 -5.17 -13.09 -1.82
C VAL A 306 -4.81 -12.91 -3.29
N GLY A 307 -4.95 -11.70 -3.81
CA GLY A 307 -4.46 -11.31 -5.14
C GLY A 307 -3.19 -10.48 -4.97
N ALA A 308 -2.10 -10.87 -5.64
CA ALA A 308 -0.81 -10.20 -5.54
C ALA A 308 -0.30 -9.77 -6.92
N ALA A 309 0.22 -8.55 -6.97
CA ALA A 309 0.79 -7.90 -8.15
C ALA A 309 2.32 -7.99 -8.08
N PHE A 310 2.92 -8.79 -8.97
CA PHE A 310 4.36 -8.98 -9.09
C PHE A 310 4.90 -8.11 -10.20
N LYS A 311 5.31 -6.89 -9.83
CA LYS A 311 5.65 -5.83 -10.79
C LYS A 311 6.73 -6.28 -11.76
N ASP A 312 7.88 -6.71 -11.26
CA ASP A 312 9.02 -7.03 -12.11
C ASP A 312 8.94 -8.45 -12.71
N SER A 313 8.04 -9.30 -12.19
CA SER A 313 7.75 -10.60 -12.80
C SER A 313 6.68 -10.54 -13.89
N ASN A 314 6.01 -9.40 -14.08
CA ASN A 314 4.88 -9.24 -15.00
C ASN A 314 3.74 -10.25 -14.77
N VAL A 315 3.36 -10.47 -13.52
CA VAL A 315 2.33 -11.46 -13.16
C VAL A 315 1.37 -10.90 -12.10
N VAL A 316 0.09 -11.17 -12.28
CA VAL A 316 -0.89 -11.15 -11.18
C VAL A 316 -1.16 -12.60 -10.78
N LYS A 317 -0.97 -12.91 -9.50
CA LYS A 317 -1.15 -14.26 -8.95
C LYS A 317 -2.22 -14.26 -7.87
N ILE A 318 -3.06 -15.28 -7.88
CA ILE A 318 -4.13 -15.49 -6.90
C ILE A 318 -3.76 -16.70 -6.04
N TYR A 319 -3.93 -16.52 -4.73
CA TYR A 319 -3.75 -17.55 -3.72
C TYR A 319 -5.08 -17.82 -3.02
N LYS A 320 -5.31 -19.09 -2.64
CA LYS A 320 -6.26 -19.42 -1.58
C LYS A 320 -5.61 -19.18 -0.23
N ARG A 321 -6.35 -18.60 0.70
CA ARG A 321 -5.93 -18.32 2.07
C ARG A 321 -6.64 -19.26 3.03
N ASP A 322 -5.90 -20.02 3.84
CA ASP A 322 -6.48 -20.76 4.95
C ASP A 322 -6.77 -19.80 6.11
N ALA A 323 -8.04 -19.68 6.51
CA ALA A 323 -8.45 -18.76 7.57
C ALA A 323 -7.98 -19.17 8.96
N LYS A 324 -7.68 -20.46 9.16
CA LYS A 324 -7.20 -20.94 10.44
C LYS A 324 -5.77 -20.53 10.64
N ASP A 325 -4.85 -20.88 9.74
CA ASP A 325 -3.40 -20.68 9.95
C ASP A 325 -2.77 -19.54 9.14
N GLY A 326 -3.53 -18.96 8.22
CA GLY A 326 -3.11 -17.86 7.37
C GLY A 326 -2.31 -18.29 6.13
N SER A 327 -2.07 -19.58 5.94
CA SER A 327 -1.25 -20.08 4.84
C SER A 327 -1.84 -19.77 3.47
N LEU A 328 -0.94 -19.61 2.50
CA LEU A 328 -1.26 -19.33 1.10
C LEU A 328 -0.93 -20.54 0.24
N SER A 329 -1.85 -20.89 -0.67
CA SER A 329 -1.63 -21.90 -1.70
C SER A 329 -2.02 -21.35 -3.07
N ASP A 330 -1.19 -21.60 -4.08
CA ASP A 330 -1.42 -21.17 -5.46
C ASP A 330 -2.80 -21.59 -5.97
N LEU A 331 -3.52 -20.65 -6.59
CA LEU A 331 -4.76 -20.92 -7.32
C LEU A 331 -4.54 -20.80 -8.82
N CYS A 332 -4.20 -19.60 -9.29
CA CYS A 332 -4.01 -19.30 -10.71
C CYS A 332 -3.23 -17.99 -10.88
N SER A 333 -2.79 -17.70 -12.10
CA SER A 333 -2.08 -16.47 -12.44
C SER A 333 -2.37 -16.04 -13.86
N VAL A 334 -2.15 -14.76 -14.14
CA VAL A 334 -2.18 -14.19 -15.50
C VAL A 334 -0.97 -13.29 -15.70
N GLU A 335 -0.36 -13.38 -16.88
CA GLU A 335 0.68 -12.46 -17.30
C GLU A 335 0.09 -11.07 -17.55
N LEU A 336 0.69 -10.07 -16.92
CA LEU A 336 0.29 -8.68 -17.03
C LEU A 336 1.54 -7.81 -16.91
N GLU A 337 1.69 -6.80 -17.75
CA GLU A 337 2.88 -5.95 -17.71
C GLU A 337 2.89 -5.07 -16.46
N SER A 338 3.99 -5.13 -15.69
CA SER A 338 4.29 -4.26 -14.56
C SER A 338 3.13 -4.03 -13.57
N PRO A 339 2.41 -5.06 -13.08
CA PRO A 339 1.28 -4.86 -12.18
C PRO A 339 1.81 -4.36 -10.83
N SER A 340 1.26 -3.27 -10.33
CA SER A 340 1.74 -2.61 -9.11
C SER A 340 0.68 -2.44 -8.04
N CYS A 341 -0.61 -2.56 -8.39
CA CYS A 341 -1.73 -2.54 -7.45
C CYS A 341 -2.84 -3.46 -7.95
N VAL A 342 -3.46 -4.23 -7.06
CA VAL A 342 -4.53 -5.19 -7.39
C VAL A 342 -5.63 -5.10 -6.32
N LEU A 343 -6.87 -4.92 -6.74
CA LEU A 343 -8.05 -4.83 -5.87
C LEU A 343 -9.11 -5.84 -6.30
N PHE A 344 -9.69 -6.56 -5.34
CA PHE A 344 -10.95 -7.25 -5.58
C PHE A 344 -12.09 -6.23 -5.63
N VAL A 345 -12.99 -6.35 -6.61
CA VAL A 345 -14.23 -5.57 -6.69
C VAL A 345 -15.42 -6.51 -6.81
N GLU A 346 -16.38 -6.34 -5.89
CA GLU A 346 -17.58 -7.18 -5.75
C GLU A 346 -18.83 -6.33 -5.50
#